data_AF-A0A7W0F4L6-F1
#
_entry.id   AF-A0A7W0F4L6-F1
#
_cell.length_a   1.000
_cell.length_b   1.000
_cell.length_c   1.000
_cell.angle_alpha   90.00
_cell.angle_beta   90.00
_cell.angle_gamma   90.00
#
_symmetry.space_group_name_H-M   'P 1'
#
loop_
_entity.id
_entity.type
_entity.pdbx_description
1 polymer ?
#
loop_
_entity_poly.entity_id
_entity_poly.type
_entity_poly.pdbx_seq_one_letter_code
_entity_poly.pdbx_strand_id
1 'polypeptide(L)'
;MDMNYGKKYGPDVLLSQGVPLAASQVFKYKSGKFMTNAAGVFNITATGEIPFGWASVGEYTSSAVASAEKVPLNISREAVYEMPVDAAFTEAEGLLLVGDVCDIVTTDNIQMADIGTSTDDILQIVGFDVDAQTVYVRLAVRLGITAEAGVI
;
A
#
# COMPACT_ATOMS: atom_id res chain seq x y z
N MET A 1 -8.17 11.36 -14.65
CA MET A 1 -6.94 10.61 -14.96
C MET A 1 -7.24 9.18 -14.59
N ASP A 2 -7.35 8.32 -15.59
CA ASP A 2 -7.91 6.98 -15.46
C ASP A 2 -7.00 6.09 -14.61
N MET A 3 -7.37 5.90 -13.35
CA MET A 3 -6.76 4.93 -12.45
C MET A 3 -7.16 3.53 -12.91
N ASN A 4 -6.25 2.73 -13.46
CA ASN A 4 -6.60 1.32 -13.71
C ASN A 4 -6.66 0.51 -12.41
N TYR A 5 -5.89 0.91 -11.38
CA TYR A 5 -5.92 0.31 -10.04
C TYR A 5 -5.89 1.40 -8.96
N GLY A 6 -6.54 1.12 -7.83
CA GLY A 6 -6.66 2.06 -6.71
C GLY A 6 -7.71 1.60 -5.70
N LYS A 7 -8.26 2.54 -4.95
CA LYS A 7 -9.30 2.22 -3.97
C LYS A 7 -10.51 1.56 -4.65
N LYS A 8 -10.86 0.35 -4.21
CA LYS A 8 -12.05 -0.38 -4.64
C LYS A 8 -13.28 -0.01 -3.81
N TYR A 9 -13.16 -0.10 -2.49
CA TYR A 9 -14.26 0.17 -1.55
C TYR A 9 -13.76 0.53 -0.14
N GLY A 10 -14.68 0.83 0.78
CA GLY A 10 -14.41 1.21 2.17
C GLY A 10 -14.38 2.73 2.41
N PRO A 11 -14.23 3.18 3.67
CA PRO A 11 -14.27 4.60 4.02
C PRO A 11 -12.97 5.32 3.63
N ASP A 12 -13.07 6.62 3.34
CA ASP A 12 -11.91 7.50 3.21
C ASP A 12 -11.61 8.17 4.54
N VAL A 13 -10.39 7.97 5.05
CA VAL A 13 -9.85 8.74 6.16
C VAL A 13 -8.64 9.48 5.62
N LEU A 14 -8.89 10.63 5.00
CA LEU A 14 -7.86 11.42 4.35
C LEU A 14 -7.19 12.36 5.36
N LEU A 15 -5.86 12.42 5.31
CA LEU A 15 -5.13 13.53 5.92
C LEU A 15 -5.36 14.80 5.09
N SER A 16 -6.24 15.67 5.61
CA SER A 16 -6.82 16.80 4.89
C SER A 16 -5.82 17.84 4.39
N GLN A 17 -4.64 17.93 4.99
CA GLN A 17 -3.57 18.85 4.56
C GLN A 17 -2.57 18.21 3.58
N GLY A 18 -2.74 16.93 3.27
CA GLY A 18 -1.74 16.12 2.60
C GLY A 18 -0.50 15.88 3.45
N VAL A 19 0.31 14.90 3.06
CA VAL A 19 1.57 14.56 3.71
C VAL A 19 2.75 15.02 2.88
N PRO A 20 3.81 15.59 3.49
CA PRO A 20 5.00 15.99 2.76
C PRO A 20 5.74 14.76 2.22
N LEU A 21 6.17 14.83 0.97
CA LEU A 21 6.86 13.73 0.33
C LEU A 21 8.37 13.84 0.39
N ALA A 22 9.03 12.69 0.39
CA ALA A 22 10.45 12.61 0.10
C ALA A 22 10.74 13.06 -1.34
N ALA A 23 12.01 13.35 -1.59
CA ALA A 23 12.47 13.69 -2.92
C ALA A 23 12.32 12.49 -3.88
N SER A 24 12.02 12.77 -5.15
CA SER A 24 12.11 11.84 -6.27
C SER A 24 11.31 10.52 -6.09
N GLN A 25 10.17 10.57 -5.41
CA GLN A 25 9.27 9.43 -5.26
C GLN A 25 8.53 9.20 -6.57
N VAL A 26 8.66 8.00 -7.14
CA VAL A 26 8.07 7.67 -8.44
C VAL A 26 6.78 6.89 -8.24
N PHE A 27 5.64 7.56 -8.36
CA PHE A 27 4.33 6.91 -8.34
C PHE A 27 4.00 6.39 -9.73
N LYS A 28 4.24 5.11 -9.96
CA LYS A 28 3.88 4.47 -11.23
C LYS A 28 2.38 4.20 -11.35
N TYR A 29 1.93 4.14 -12.59
CA TYR A 29 0.69 3.48 -12.92
C TYR A 29 0.69 2.02 -12.47
N LYS A 30 -0.48 1.51 -12.08
CA LYS A 30 -0.68 0.14 -11.59
C LYS A 30 0.17 -0.27 -10.37
N SER A 31 0.61 0.69 -9.55
CA SER A 31 1.35 0.43 -8.32
C SER A 31 0.42 0.46 -7.10
N GLY A 32 0.77 -0.27 -6.04
CA GLY A 32 0.05 -0.23 -4.77
C GLY A 32 0.11 1.10 -4.02
N LYS A 33 1.05 2.00 -4.29
CA LYS A 33 1.16 3.38 -3.73
C LYS A 33 1.01 3.49 -2.21
N PHE A 34 1.40 2.47 -1.47
CA PHE A 34 1.49 2.51 -0.03
C PHE A 34 2.69 3.35 0.40
N MET A 35 2.51 4.11 1.49
CA MET A 35 3.49 5.08 1.97
C MET A 35 3.89 4.80 3.41
N THR A 36 5.18 4.92 3.71
CA THR A 36 5.75 4.92 5.06
C THR A 36 6.08 6.33 5.51
N ASN A 37 6.07 6.55 6.83
CA ASN A 37 6.48 7.82 7.42
C ASN A 37 7.88 7.67 8.03
N ALA A 38 8.85 8.42 7.49
CA ALA A 38 10.19 8.52 8.04
C ALA A 38 10.41 9.95 8.57
N ALA A 39 10.34 10.11 9.89
CA ALA A 39 10.59 11.39 10.57
C ALA A 39 9.75 12.59 10.06
N GLY A 40 8.49 12.34 9.69
CA GLY A 40 7.57 13.37 9.21
C GLY A 40 7.64 13.62 7.70
N VAL A 41 8.43 12.85 6.96
CA VAL A 41 8.48 12.85 5.49
C VAL A 41 8.07 11.47 4.97
N PHE A 42 7.21 11.45 3.97
CA PHE A 42 6.61 10.21 3.47
C PHE A 42 7.34 9.67 2.24
N ASN A 43 7.66 8.38 2.27
CA ASN A 43 8.27 7.63 1.19
C ASN A 43 7.30 6.56 0.69
N ILE A 44 7.45 6.14 -0.55
CA ILE A 44 6.82 4.92 -1.05
C ILE A 44 7.37 3.76 -0.21
N THR A 45 6.48 2.99 0.41
CA THR A 45 6.81 1.86 1.30
C THR A 45 7.73 0.86 0.60
N ALA A 46 8.91 0.63 1.18
CA ALA A 46 9.82 -0.41 0.70
C ALA A 46 9.45 -1.79 1.27
N THR A 47 10.05 -2.83 0.70
CA THR A 47 9.96 -4.20 1.25
C THR A 47 10.47 -4.23 2.68
N GLY A 48 9.74 -4.90 3.57
CA GLY A 48 10.03 -4.97 5.00
C GLY A 48 9.60 -3.73 5.81
N GLU A 49 8.94 -2.75 5.18
CA GLU A 49 8.42 -1.56 5.89
C GLU A 49 6.90 -1.63 6.10
N ILE A 50 6.43 -1.09 7.23
CA ILE A 50 5.01 -1.04 7.57
C ILE A 50 4.36 0.22 6.96
N PRO A 51 3.36 0.07 6.06
CA PRO A 51 2.69 1.18 5.42
C PRO A 51 1.81 1.91 6.42
N PHE A 52 1.89 3.23 6.37
CA PHE A 52 1.06 4.13 7.15
C PHE A 52 -0.28 4.44 6.46
N GLY A 53 -0.29 4.42 5.12
CA GLY A 53 -1.49 4.70 4.33
C GLY A 53 -1.25 4.57 2.84
N TRP A 54 -2.28 4.89 2.06
CA TRP A 54 -2.28 4.82 0.60
C TRP A 54 -2.31 6.22 -0.03
N ALA A 55 -1.40 6.51 -0.96
CA ALA A 55 -1.35 7.81 -1.62
C ALA A 55 -2.42 7.92 -2.71
N SER A 56 -3.35 8.86 -2.55
CA SER A 56 -4.46 9.08 -3.48
C SER A 56 -4.08 9.98 -4.66
N VAL A 57 -3.13 9.49 -5.46
CA VAL A 57 -2.50 10.22 -6.56
C VAL A 57 -2.50 9.41 -7.85
N GLY A 58 -2.39 10.09 -8.99
CA GLY A 58 -2.19 9.49 -10.31
C GLY A 58 -0.77 8.95 -10.51
N GLU A 59 -0.36 8.73 -11.76
CA GLU A 59 1.05 8.55 -12.08
C GLU A 59 1.75 9.91 -12.05
N TYR A 60 2.83 10.04 -11.27
CA TYR A 60 3.71 11.20 -11.29
C TYR A 60 5.00 10.91 -10.51
N THR A 61 5.99 11.78 -10.68
CA THR A 61 7.24 11.74 -9.89
C THR A 61 7.34 13.00 -9.05
N SER A 62 7.63 12.86 -7.75
CA SER A 62 7.81 14.02 -6.89
C SER A 62 9.09 14.79 -7.20
N SER A 63 9.10 16.07 -6.84
CA SER A 63 10.24 16.97 -6.97
C SER A 63 11.53 16.38 -6.37
N ALA A 64 12.68 16.79 -6.89
CA ALA A 64 13.99 16.45 -6.33
C ALA A 64 14.24 17.11 -4.95
N VAL A 65 13.35 18.01 -4.50
CA VAL A 65 13.43 18.66 -3.19
C VAL A 65 12.40 18.03 -2.25
N ALA A 66 12.87 17.40 -1.17
CA ALA A 66 12.01 16.82 -0.16
C ALA A 66 11.08 17.87 0.47
N SER A 67 9.85 17.48 0.77
CA SER A 67 8.78 18.30 1.34
C SER A 67 8.33 19.51 0.49
N ALA A 68 8.82 19.66 -0.74
CA ALA A 68 8.33 20.68 -1.67
C ALA A 68 6.89 20.42 -2.10
N GLU A 69 6.47 19.15 -2.06
CA GLU A 69 5.16 18.70 -2.50
C GLU A 69 4.47 17.91 -1.38
N LYS A 70 3.13 17.92 -1.42
CA LYS A 70 2.28 17.15 -0.53
C LYS A 70 1.30 16.31 -1.32
N VAL A 71 0.95 15.15 -0.77
CA VAL A 71 -0.08 14.28 -1.36
C VAL A 71 -1.18 13.92 -0.39
N PRO A 72 -2.43 13.76 -0.86
CA PRO A 72 -3.49 13.19 -0.05
C PRO A 72 -3.13 11.74 0.29
N LEU A 73 -3.18 11.42 1.58
CA LEU A 73 -2.94 10.08 2.09
C LEU A 73 -4.21 9.55 2.75
N ASN A 74 -4.68 8.40 2.30
CA ASN A 74 -5.77 7.67 2.95
C ASN A 74 -5.19 6.70 3.98
N ILE A 75 -5.52 6.93 5.25
CA ILE A 75 -5.05 6.13 6.39
C ILE A 75 -6.14 5.17 6.90
N SER A 76 -7.23 5.02 6.15
CA SER A 76 -8.31 4.12 6.49
C SER A 76 -7.83 2.67 6.47
N ARG A 77 -8.01 1.98 7.60
CA ARG A 77 -7.73 0.54 7.73
C ARG A 77 -8.80 -0.34 7.09
N GLU A 78 -9.97 0.22 6.86
CA GLU A 78 -11.10 -0.46 6.24
C GLU A 78 -11.20 -0.21 4.73
N ALA A 79 -10.40 0.73 4.21
CA ALA A 79 -10.28 0.95 2.79
C ALA A 79 -9.53 -0.22 2.14
N VAL A 80 -10.08 -0.67 1.01
CA VAL A 80 -9.53 -1.76 0.21
C VAL A 80 -9.00 -1.18 -1.09
N TYR A 81 -7.77 -1.55 -1.42
CA TYR A 81 -7.03 -1.08 -2.57
C TYR A 81 -6.66 -2.25 -3.45
N GLU A 82 -6.66 -2.03 -4.76
CA GLU A 82 -6.20 -3.01 -5.72
C GLU A 82 -4.71 -2.82 -6.02
N MET A 83 -3.99 -3.94 -6.04
CA MET A 83 -2.55 -3.99 -6.24
C MET A 83 -2.19 -5.20 -7.11
N PRO A 84 -1.24 -5.09 -8.05
CA PRO A 84 -0.72 -6.25 -8.77
C PRO A 84 -0.03 -7.23 -7.83
N VAL A 85 -0.01 -8.50 -8.21
CA VAL A 85 0.77 -9.54 -7.53
C VAL A 85 2.14 -9.71 -8.18
N ASP A 86 3.10 -10.23 -7.43
CA ASP A 86 4.46 -10.51 -7.89
C ASP A 86 4.59 -11.83 -8.67
N ALA A 87 3.64 -12.74 -8.50
CA ALA A 87 3.57 -14.03 -9.17
C ALA A 87 2.16 -14.32 -9.68
N ALA A 88 2.07 -15.04 -10.80
CA ALA A 88 0.77 -15.43 -11.34
C ALA A 88 0.11 -16.51 -10.46
N PHE A 89 -1.21 -16.43 -10.32
CA PHE A 89 -2.01 -17.41 -9.56
C PHE A 89 -3.28 -17.82 -10.31
N THR A 90 -3.81 -18.98 -9.95
CA THR A 90 -5.08 -19.54 -10.43
C THR A 90 -6.23 -19.16 -9.50
N GLU A 91 -7.47 -19.34 -9.96
CA GLU A 91 -8.66 -19.06 -9.13
C GLU A 91 -8.66 -19.86 -7.81
N ALA A 92 -8.21 -21.13 -7.85
CA ALA A 92 -8.11 -21.96 -6.66
C ALA A 92 -7.07 -21.45 -5.65
N GLU A 93 -5.92 -20.97 -6.13
CA GLU A 93 -4.89 -20.34 -5.29
C GLU A 93 -5.38 -19.00 -4.73
N GLY A 94 -6.04 -18.18 -5.56
CA GLY A 94 -6.62 -16.91 -5.13
C GLY A 94 -7.60 -17.07 -3.97
N LEU A 95 -8.43 -18.10 -3.98
CA LEU A 95 -9.35 -18.41 -2.88
C LEU A 95 -8.64 -18.72 -1.56
N LEU A 96 -7.44 -19.31 -1.62
CA LEU A 96 -6.63 -19.60 -0.43
C LEU A 96 -5.97 -18.33 0.11
N LEU A 97 -5.61 -17.39 -0.76
CA LEU A 97 -4.99 -16.12 -0.37
C LEU A 97 -5.96 -15.19 0.38
N VAL A 98 -7.28 -15.34 0.22
CA VAL A 98 -8.25 -14.46 0.90
C VAL A 98 -8.23 -14.71 2.40
N GLY A 99 -7.89 -13.67 3.16
CA GLY A 99 -7.74 -13.72 4.61
C GLY A 99 -6.27 -13.77 5.05
N ASP A 100 -5.38 -14.23 4.16
CA ASP A 100 -3.95 -14.25 4.38
C ASP A 100 -3.37 -12.83 4.33
N VAL A 101 -2.15 -12.75 4.83
CA VAL A 101 -1.33 -11.55 4.90
C VAL A 101 -0.20 -11.65 3.89
N CYS A 102 0.17 -10.51 3.31
CA CYS A 102 1.17 -10.41 2.27
C CYS A 102 2.13 -9.27 2.54
N ASP A 103 3.32 -9.40 1.98
CA ASP A 103 4.34 -8.36 2.02
C ASP A 103 4.26 -7.46 0.78
N ILE A 104 5.00 -6.35 0.81
CA ILE A 104 5.15 -5.45 -0.33
C ILE A 104 6.50 -5.74 -0.99
N VAL A 105 6.48 -6.04 -2.28
CA VAL A 105 7.67 -6.11 -3.13
C VAL A 105 7.63 -5.01 -4.17
N THR A 106 8.79 -4.44 -4.53
CA THR A 106 8.87 -3.38 -5.54
C THR A 106 9.78 -3.78 -6.69
N THR A 107 9.22 -3.80 -7.90
CA THR A 107 9.96 -4.05 -9.15
C THR A 107 9.68 -2.92 -10.13
N ASP A 108 10.72 -2.31 -10.71
CA ASP A 108 10.60 -1.20 -11.67
C ASP A 108 9.74 -0.01 -11.19
N ASN A 109 9.78 0.28 -9.88
CA ASN A 109 8.95 1.29 -9.18
C ASN A 109 7.44 0.98 -9.14
N ILE A 110 7.07 -0.29 -9.37
CA ILE A 110 5.71 -0.79 -9.14
C ILE A 110 5.73 -1.57 -7.83
N GLN A 111 4.96 -1.11 -6.85
CA GLN A 111 4.70 -1.90 -5.64
C GLN A 111 3.66 -2.96 -5.98
N MET A 112 4.01 -4.21 -5.67
CA MET A 112 3.22 -5.42 -5.88
C MET A 112 3.05 -6.14 -4.54
N ALA A 113 1.97 -6.88 -4.39
CA ALA A 113 1.78 -7.79 -3.27
C ALA A 113 2.62 -9.06 -3.49
N ASP A 114 3.47 -9.40 -2.53
CA ASP A 114 4.15 -10.68 -2.48
C ASP A 114 3.18 -11.73 -1.92
N ILE A 115 2.62 -12.56 -2.81
CA ILE A 115 1.65 -13.59 -2.46
C ILE A 115 2.32 -14.94 -2.12
N GLY A 116 3.65 -14.97 -2.08
CA GLY A 116 4.43 -16.14 -1.75
C GLY A 116 4.56 -16.30 -0.23
N THR A 117 5.73 -15.97 0.30
CA THR A 117 6.00 -16.16 1.73
C THR A 117 5.97 -14.80 2.40
N SER A 118 4.95 -14.53 3.22
CA SER A 118 4.92 -13.31 4.03
C SER A 118 5.70 -13.53 5.33
N THR A 119 6.67 -12.65 5.60
CA THR A 119 7.41 -12.64 6.86
C THR A 119 7.02 -11.49 7.77
N ASP A 120 6.49 -10.40 7.22
CA ASP A 120 6.23 -9.17 7.96
C ASP A 120 4.72 -8.89 8.17
N ASP A 121 3.85 -9.65 7.49
CA ASP A 121 2.39 -9.65 7.58
C ASP A 121 1.78 -8.23 7.46
N ILE A 122 2.17 -7.55 6.39
CA ILE A 122 2.06 -6.09 6.28
C ILE A 122 0.67 -5.64 5.79
N LEU A 123 0.12 -6.36 4.82
CA LEU A 123 -1.19 -6.11 4.22
C LEU A 123 -2.05 -7.36 4.34
N GLN A 124 -3.37 -7.20 4.47
CA GLN A 124 -4.29 -8.32 4.44
C GLN A 124 -4.99 -8.38 3.08
N ILE A 125 -4.97 -9.57 2.46
CA ILE A 125 -5.70 -9.87 1.24
C ILE A 125 -7.17 -10.14 1.60
N VAL A 126 -8.08 -9.44 0.93
CA VAL A 126 -9.54 -9.53 1.15
C VAL A 126 -10.31 -9.93 -0.11
N GLY A 127 -9.60 -10.10 -1.23
CA GLY A 127 -10.15 -10.56 -2.49
C GLY A 127 -9.09 -10.52 -3.58
N PHE A 128 -9.46 -10.94 -4.79
CA PHE A 128 -8.54 -11.04 -5.91
C PHE A 128 -9.27 -10.92 -7.25
N ASP A 129 -8.49 -10.72 -8.31
CA ASP A 129 -8.91 -10.79 -9.70
C ASP A 129 -7.85 -11.61 -10.46
N VAL A 130 -8.25 -12.80 -10.91
CA VAL A 130 -7.36 -13.75 -11.59
C VAL A 130 -7.07 -13.31 -13.03
N ASP A 131 -7.98 -12.61 -13.69
CA ASP A 131 -7.78 -12.16 -15.07
C ASP A 131 -6.82 -10.97 -15.10
N ALA A 132 -6.95 -10.07 -14.12
CA ALA A 132 -6.08 -8.92 -13.97
C ALA A 132 -4.75 -9.27 -13.27
N GLN A 133 -4.66 -10.43 -12.61
CA GLN A 133 -3.56 -10.80 -11.72
C GLN A 133 -3.34 -9.69 -10.66
N THR A 134 -4.40 -9.38 -9.94
CA THR A 134 -4.40 -8.39 -8.85
C THR A 134 -5.02 -8.96 -7.58
N VAL A 135 -4.60 -8.42 -6.45
CA VAL A 135 -5.22 -8.66 -5.14
C VAL A 135 -5.83 -7.39 -4.61
N TYR A 136 -6.87 -7.57 -3.82
CA TYR A 136 -7.52 -6.51 -3.06
C TYR A 136 -6.98 -6.56 -1.64
N VAL A 137 -6.28 -5.51 -1.25
CA VAL A 137 -5.55 -5.44 0.00
C VAL A 137 -6.07 -4.31 0.87
N ARG A 138 -6.03 -4.51 2.19
CA ARG A 138 -6.20 -3.46 3.19
C ARG A 138 -5.02 -3.45 4.14
N LEU A 139 -4.83 -2.35 4.85
CA LEU A 139 -3.84 -2.28 5.92
C LEU A 139 -4.17 -3.35 6.95
N ALA A 140 -3.22 -4.26 7.24
CA ALA A 140 -3.46 -5.36 8.16
C ALA A 140 -3.75 -4.80 9.57
N VAL A 141 -4.86 -5.24 10.16
CA VAL A 141 -5.11 -5.03 11.58
C VAL A 141 -4.37 -6.13 12.31
N ARG A 142 -3.20 -5.83 12.90
CA ARG A 142 -2.57 -6.75 13.85
C ARG A 142 -3.52 -6.96 15.03
N LEU A 143 -4.30 -8.05 14.99
CA LEU A 143 -5.10 -8.53 16.10
C LEU A 143 -4.17 -9.23 17.10
N GLY A 144 -3.46 -8.46 17.94
CA GLY A 144 -2.87 -8.98 19.18
C GLY A 144 -1.53 -8.40 19.66
N ILE A 145 -1.59 -7.66 20.78
CA ILE A 145 -0.62 -7.58 21.91
C ILE A 145 0.79 -7.06 21.53
N THR A 146 1.13 -5.79 21.79
CA THR A 146 1.57 -5.32 23.12
C THR A 146 1.11 -3.90 23.43
N ALA A 147 0.55 -3.74 24.62
CA ALA A 147 0.70 -2.49 25.35
C ALA A 147 2.19 -2.34 25.70
N GLU A 148 2.90 -1.44 25.03
CA GLU A 148 4.02 -0.76 25.68
C GLU A 148 3.58 0.68 25.94
N ALA A 149 3.34 0.91 27.23
CA ALA A 149 3.31 2.21 27.82
C ALA A 149 4.72 2.83 27.78
N GLY A 150 4.79 4.14 27.53
CA GLY A 150 6.00 4.97 27.64
C GLY A 150 6.61 5.26 26.26
N VAL A 151 6.90 6.49 25.87
CA VAL A 151 7.27 7.69 26.63
C VAL A 151 6.87 8.92 25.79
N ILE A 152 6.16 9.86 26.42
CA ILE A 152 6.23 11.30 26.08
C ILE A 152 7.16 11.92 27.13
#